data_AF-A0A0F9A8J5-F1
#
_entry.id   AF-A0A0F9A8J5-F1
#
_cell.length_a   1.000
_cell.length_b   1.000
_cell.length_c   1.000
_cell.angle_alpha   90.00
_cell.angle_beta   90.00
_cell.angle_gamma   90.00
#
_symmetry.space_group_name_H-M   'P 1'
#
loop_
_entity.id
_entity.type
_entity.pdbx_description
1 polymer ?
#
loop_
_entity_poly.entity_id
_entity_poly.type
_entity_poly.pdbx_seq_one_letter_code
_entity_poly.pdbx_strand_id
1 'polypeptide(L)'
;MAKLANYSLVGIGEMSAETTLISTGYISLADVGILHRKGAVGNIVGQFSDIEGNIIDCDLHKRIVAFPIEELRKMKNVIGVAGGKNKIEAILGALQGNFITVLITDEETATLIINLEKNRIIKKRSSRRLE
;
A
#
# COMPACT_ATOMS: atom_id res chain seq x y z
N MET A 1 9.04 -21.24 -5.30
CA MET A 1 8.62 -20.97 -6.69
C MET A 1 8.27 -19.50 -6.93
N ALA A 2 7.36 -18.87 -6.18
CA ALA A 2 6.99 -17.46 -6.40
C ALA A 2 8.17 -16.46 -6.44
N LYS A 3 9.19 -16.63 -5.59
CA LYS A 3 10.40 -15.77 -5.56
C LYS A 3 11.23 -15.80 -6.86
N LEU A 4 11.05 -16.83 -7.69
CA LEU A 4 11.79 -17.02 -8.93
C LEU A 4 11.06 -16.45 -10.15
N ALA A 5 9.88 -15.85 -9.95
CA ALA A 5 9.08 -15.32 -11.04
C ALA A 5 9.78 -14.14 -11.72
N ASN A 6 9.77 -14.11 -13.06
CA ASN A 6 10.29 -12.98 -13.83
C ASN A 6 9.38 -11.75 -13.74
N TYR A 7 8.08 -11.96 -13.51
CA TYR A 7 7.07 -10.93 -13.33
C TYR A 7 6.15 -11.30 -12.17
N SER A 8 5.68 -10.30 -11.46
CA SER A 8 4.65 -10.44 -10.42
C SER A 8 3.54 -9.43 -10.66
N LEU A 9 2.30 -9.87 -10.57
CA LEU A 9 1.11 -9.05 -10.70
C LEU A 9 0.38 -9.03 -9.37
N VAL A 10 0.16 -7.84 -8.81
CA VAL A 10 -0.47 -7.67 -7.49
C VAL A 10 -1.56 -6.60 -7.55
N GLY A 11 -2.62 -6.80 -6.76
CA GLY A 11 -3.57 -5.74 -6.46
C GLY A 11 -3.09 -4.89 -5.28
N ILE A 12 -3.55 -3.63 -5.24
CA ILE A 12 -3.37 -2.76 -4.07
C ILE A 12 -4.76 -2.49 -3.49
N GLY A 13 -4.92 -2.82 -2.21
CA GLY A 13 -6.16 -2.63 -1.46
C GLY A 13 -6.09 -1.42 -0.54
N GLU A 14 -7.20 -0.70 -0.44
CA GLU A 14 -7.42 0.35 0.54
C GLU A 14 -7.62 -0.19 1.95
N MET A 15 -7.49 0.71 2.93
CA MET A 15 -7.85 0.49 4.32
C MET A 15 -9.12 1.26 4.68
N SER A 16 -10.29 0.71 4.33
CA SER A 16 -11.60 1.26 4.68
C SER A 16 -12.59 0.16 5.07
N ALA A 17 -13.81 0.54 5.47
CA ALA A 17 -14.86 -0.42 5.83
C ALA A 17 -15.34 -1.26 4.64
N GLU A 18 -15.09 -0.80 3.42
CA GLU A 18 -15.51 -1.40 2.16
C GLU A 18 -14.45 -2.32 1.54
N THR A 19 -13.30 -2.47 2.20
CA THR A 19 -12.18 -3.28 1.68
C THR A 19 -12.60 -4.74 1.43
N THR A 20 -12.06 -5.34 0.37
CA THR A 20 -12.34 -6.74 0.02
C THR A 20 -11.97 -7.70 1.15
N LEU A 21 -10.99 -7.37 2.00
CA LEU A 21 -10.61 -8.20 3.15
C LEU A 21 -11.73 -8.33 4.19
N ILE A 22 -12.61 -7.34 4.32
CA ILE A 22 -13.81 -7.43 5.17
C ILE A 22 -14.86 -8.29 4.50
N SER A 23 -15.19 -8.02 3.23
CA SER A 23 -16.28 -8.74 2.55
C SER A 23 -15.99 -10.24 2.36
N THR A 24 -14.71 -10.62 2.37
CA THR A 24 -14.25 -12.01 2.31
C THR A 24 -13.94 -12.63 3.68
N GLY A 25 -14.08 -11.86 4.78
CA GLY A 25 -13.94 -12.36 6.15
C GLY A 25 -12.50 -12.58 6.64
N TYR A 26 -11.49 -12.05 5.94
CA TYR A 26 -10.09 -12.14 6.40
C TYR A 26 -9.80 -11.21 7.60
N ILE A 27 -10.49 -10.07 7.68
CA ILE A 27 -10.37 -9.13 8.80
C ILE A 27 -11.75 -8.61 9.22
N SER A 28 -11.85 -8.16 10.47
CA SER A 28 -13.05 -7.51 11.01
C SER A 28 -12.99 -5.98 10.90
N LEU A 29 -14.12 -5.31 11.12
CA LEU A 29 -14.16 -3.84 11.26
C LEU A 29 -13.32 -3.36 12.46
N ALA A 30 -13.23 -4.15 13.53
CA ALA A 30 -12.39 -3.83 14.69
C ALA A 30 -10.89 -3.86 14.31
N ASP A 31 -10.48 -4.82 13.48
CA ASP A 31 -9.12 -4.89 12.95
C ASP A 31 -8.78 -3.66 12.10
N VAL A 32 -9.69 -3.21 11.23
CA VAL A 32 -9.51 -1.97 10.46
C VAL A 32 -9.30 -0.77 11.38
N GLY A 33 -10.08 -0.64 12.44
CA GLY A 33 -9.90 0.43 13.43
C GLY A 33 -8.53 0.39 14.12
N ILE A 34 -8.01 -0.80 14.43
CA ILE A 34 -6.67 -0.98 15.02
C ILE A 34 -5.58 -0.61 14.00
N LEU A 35 -5.70 -1.09 12.76
CA LEU A 35 -4.74 -0.85 11.68
C LEU A 35 -4.68 0.64 11.32
N HIS A 36 -5.83 1.31 11.23
CA HIS A 36 -5.91 2.74 10.97
C HIS A 36 -5.23 3.55 12.09
N ARG A 37 -5.42 3.19 13.36
CA ARG A 37 -4.70 3.83 14.49
C ARG A 37 -3.19 3.64 14.44
N LYS A 38 -2.72 2.55 13.82
CA LYS A 38 -1.29 2.31 13.55
C LYS A 38 -0.78 3.01 12.30
N GLY A 39 -1.64 3.71 11.55
CA GLY A 39 -1.28 4.45 10.33
C GLY A 39 -1.36 3.64 9.04
N ALA A 40 -2.01 2.48 9.05
CA ALA A 40 -2.21 1.69 7.83
C ALA A 40 -3.08 2.45 6.83
N VAL A 41 -2.60 2.59 5.59
CA VAL A 41 -3.36 3.21 4.49
C VAL A 41 -3.79 2.21 3.43
N GLY A 42 -3.14 1.05 3.38
CA GLY A 42 -3.45 0.01 2.41
C GLY A 42 -2.76 -1.31 2.66
N ASN A 43 -2.96 -2.25 1.74
CA ASN A 43 -2.33 -3.56 1.77
C ASN A 43 -1.97 -4.10 0.38
N ILE A 44 -0.97 -4.97 0.36
CA ILE A 44 -0.61 -5.83 -0.77
C ILE A 44 -0.43 -7.22 -0.20
N VAL A 45 -0.98 -8.24 -0.87
CA VAL A 45 -0.91 -9.65 -0.43
C VAL A 45 -1.29 -9.86 1.05
N GLY A 46 -2.25 -9.08 1.56
CA GLY A 46 -2.73 -9.15 2.94
C GLY A 46 -1.77 -8.58 4.00
N GLN A 47 -0.65 -7.96 3.59
CA GLN A 47 0.26 -7.23 4.47
C GLN A 47 0.07 -5.72 4.33
N PHE A 48 0.05 -5.02 5.45
CA PHE A 48 -0.40 -3.63 5.57
C PHE A 48 0.78 -2.67 5.66
N SER A 49 0.67 -1.51 5.04
CA SER A 49 1.70 -0.46 5.10
C SER A 49 1.11 0.92 5.36
N ASP A 50 1.95 1.81 5.90
CA ASP A 50 1.67 3.24 5.99
C ASP A 50 1.94 3.97 4.65
N ILE A 51 1.69 5.28 4.64
CA ILE A 51 1.85 6.14 3.46
C ILE A 51 3.32 6.36 3.06
N GLU A 52 4.27 6.12 3.96
CA GLU A 52 5.70 6.16 3.65
C GLU A 52 6.23 4.79 3.20
N GLY A 53 5.38 3.77 3.17
CA GLY A 53 5.73 2.42 2.73
C GLY A 53 6.41 1.57 3.80
N ASN A 54 6.25 1.91 5.08
CA ASN A 54 6.67 1.06 6.19
C ASN A 54 5.60 0.02 6.47
N ILE A 55 6.00 -1.22 6.70
CA ILE A 55 5.06 -2.28 7.10
C ILE A 55 4.55 -1.99 8.51
N ILE A 56 3.25 -2.11 8.69
CA ILE A 56 2.61 -2.02 9.99
C ILE A 56 2.88 -3.29 10.79
N ASP A 57 3.50 -3.17 11.96
CA ASP A 57 3.61 -4.29 12.89
C ASP A 57 2.24 -4.64 13.49
N CYS A 58 1.69 -5.79 13.09
CA CYS A 58 0.42 -6.30 13.60
C CYS A 58 0.38 -7.83 13.65
N ASP A 59 -0.39 -8.37 14.61
CA ASP A 59 -0.53 -9.82 14.79
C ASP A 59 -1.28 -10.51 13.65
N LEU A 60 -1.97 -9.76 12.79
CA LEU A 60 -2.61 -10.30 11.59
C LEU A 60 -1.58 -10.92 10.65
N HIS A 61 -0.38 -10.34 10.49
CA HIS A 61 0.64 -10.90 9.60
C HIS A 61 1.12 -12.28 10.04
N LYS A 62 1.07 -12.58 11.34
CA LYS A 62 1.43 -13.90 11.89
C LYS A 62 0.39 -14.98 11.57
N ARG A 63 -0.82 -14.59 11.16
CA ARG A 63 -1.95 -15.48 10.88
C ARG A 63 -2.19 -15.70 9.37
N ILE A 64 -1.39 -15.09 8.51
CA ILE A 64 -1.57 -15.13 7.06
C ILE A 64 -0.46 -15.99 6.42
N VAL A 65 -0.85 -16.96 5.61
CA VAL A 65 0.07 -17.65 4.69
C VAL A 65 0.13 -16.83 3.40
N ALA A 66 1.06 -15.86 3.34
CA ALA A 66 1.23 -14.99 2.19
C ALA A 66 2.68 -14.98 1.69
N PHE A 67 2.86 -14.52 0.45
CA PHE A 67 4.17 -14.11 -0.02
C PHE A 67 4.64 -12.90 0.82
N PRO A 68 5.84 -12.93 1.43
CA PRO A 68 6.29 -11.80 2.25
C PRO A 68 6.41 -10.53 1.40
N ILE A 69 5.76 -9.45 1.81
CA ILE A 69 5.70 -8.21 1.00
C ILE A 69 7.11 -7.62 0.78
N GLU A 70 8.03 -7.83 1.72
CA GLU A 70 9.43 -7.37 1.57
C GLU A 70 10.23 -8.12 0.51
N GLU A 71 9.79 -9.30 0.10
CA GLU A 71 10.42 -9.97 -1.03
C GLU A 71 10.08 -9.26 -2.34
N LEU A 72 8.95 -8.55 -2.43
CA LEU A 72 8.59 -7.76 -3.62
C LEU A 72 9.63 -6.67 -3.91
N ARG A 73 10.22 -6.05 -2.87
CA ARG A 73 11.28 -5.03 -3.04
C ARG A 73 12.52 -5.57 -3.77
N LYS A 74 12.74 -6.89 -3.71
CA LYS A 74 13.89 -7.56 -4.33
C LYS A 74 13.59 -8.01 -5.76
N MET A 75 12.32 -8.01 -6.16
CA MET A 75 11.89 -8.49 -7.47
C MET A 75 11.99 -7.37 -8.51
N LYS A 76 12.45 -7.73 -9.71
CA LYS A 76 12.72 -6.74 -10.77
C LYS A 76 11.44 -6.15 -11.38
N ASN A 77 10.43 -6.98 -11.60
CA ASN A 77 9.21 -6.58 -12.31
C ASN A 77 7.97 -6.88 -11.46
N VAL A 78 7.59 -5.93 -10.61
CA VAL A 78 6.36 -6.02 -9.81
C VAL A 78 5.35 -5.01 -10.33
N ILE A 79 4.28 -5.52 -10.93
CA ILE A 79 3.21 -4.76 -11.55
C ILE A 79 2.06 -4.66 -10.54
N GLY A 80 1.85 -3.46 -10.02
CA GLY A 80 0.67 -3.12 -9.23
C GLY A 80 -0.48 -2.68 -10.13
N VAL A 81 -1.68 -3.23 -9.91
CA VAL A 81 -2.91 -2.82 -10.59
C VAL A 81 -3.91 -2.33 -9.56
N ALA A 82 -4.24 -1.04 -9.61
CA ALA A 82 -5.23 -0.43 -8.74
C ALA A 82 -5.73 0.88 -9.33
N GLY A 83 -6.99 1.22 -9.04
CA GLY A 83 -7.65 2.45 -9.44
C GLY A 83 -8.76 2.81 -8.46
N GLY A 84 -9.10 4.09 -8.37
CA GLY A 84 -10.15 4.62 -7.51
C GLY A 84 -9.65 5.61 -6.45
N LYS A 85 -10.49 6.62 -6.16
CA LYS A 85 -10.21 7.70 -5.19
C LYS A 85 -9.99 7.20 -3.76
N ASN A 86 -10.53 6.04 -3.41
CA ASN A 86 -10.35 5.43 -2.10
C ASN A 86 -8.97 4.75 -1.94
N LYS A 87 -8.18 4.61 -3.02
CA LYS A 87 -6.89 3.92 -3.01
C LYS A 87 -5.68 4.84 -3.11
N ILE A 88 -5.86 6.16 -3.16
CA ILE A 88 -4.75 7.10 -3.43
C ILE A 88 -3.61 6.95 -2.41
N GLU A 89 -3.92 6.91 -1.12
CA GLU A 89 -2.90 6.77 -0.08
C GLU A 89 -2.28 5.36 -0.08
N ALA A 90 -3.08 4.32 -0.33
CA ALA A 90 -2.59 2.95 -0.46
C ALA A 90 -1.59 2.80 -1.62
N ILE A 91 -1.92 3.37 -2.78
CA ILE A 91 -1.06 3.33 -3.96
C ILE A 91 0.21 4.16 -3.72
N LEU A 92 0.09 5.34 -3.09
CA LEU A 92 1.26 6.13 -2.73
C LEU A 92 2.17 5.37 -1.76
N GLY A 93 1.62 4.77 -0.71
CA GLY A 93 2.37 3.93 0.24
C GLY A 93 3.06 2.76 -0.45
N ALA A 94 2.40 2.12 -1.43
CA ALA A 94 3.00 1.07 -2.24
C ALA A 94 4.21 1.53 -3.07
N LEU A 95 4.11 2.71 -3.68
CA LEU A 95 5.19 3.33 -4.44
C LEU A 95 6.36 3.75 -3.53
N GLN A 96 6.08 4.37 -2.38
CA GLN A 96 7.11 4.79 -1.43
C GLN A 96 7.82 3.59 -0.78
N GLY A 97 7.07 2.51 -0.56
CA GLY A 97 7.59 1.23 -0.09
C GLY A 97 8.40 0.48 -1.13
N ASN A 98 8.53 0.95 -2.39
CA ASN A 98 9.17 0.20 -3.47
C ASN A 98 8.63 -1.24 -3.58
N PHE A 99 7.35 -1.45 -3.23
CA PHE A 99 6.71 -2.76 -3.33
C PHE A 99 6.32 -3.08 -4.77
N ILE A 100 6.16 -2.03 -5.60
CA ILE A 100 5.85 -2.14 -7.02
C ILE A 100 6.87 -1.33 -7.84
N THR A 101 7.16 -1.79 -9.06
CA THR A 101 8.02 -1.09 -10.02
C THR A 101 7.24 -0.53 -11.21
N VAL A 102 6.05 -1.09 -11.47
CA VAL A 102 5.13 -0.65 -12.52
C VAL A 102 3.74 -0.48 -11.91
N LEU A 103 3.07 0.64 -12.21
CA LEU A 103 1.68 0.88 -11.81
C LEU A 103 0.78 0.93 -13.05
N ILE A 104 -0.31 0.17 -13.01
CA ILE A 104 -1.43 0.27 -13.94
C ILE A 104 -2.62 0.84 -13.17
N THR A 105 -3.11 2.00 -13.60
CA THR A 105 -4.20 2.77 -12.96
C THR A 105 -4.97 3.59 -14.00
N ASP A 106 -6.13 4.12 -13.63
CA ASP A 106 -6.87 5.12 -14.41
C ASP A 106 -6.27 6.54 -14.27
N GLU A 107 -6.66 7.44 -15.19
CA GLU A 107 -6.17 8.82 -15.31
C GLU A 107 -6.46 9.67 -14.06
N GLU A 108 -7.67 9.56 -13.52
CA GLU A 108 -8.09 10.35 -12.36
C GLU A 108 -7.24 9.97 -11.14
N THR A 109 -7.07 8.66 -10.90
CA THR A 109 -6.25 8.12 -9.83
C THR A 109 -4.79 8.55 -9.97
N ALA A 110 -4.21 8.46 -11.18
CA ALA A 110 -2.84 8.91 -11.45
C ALA A 110 -2.65 10.40 -11.12
N THR A 111 -3.60 11.24 -11.53
CA THR A 111 -3.56 12.68 -11.28
C THR A 111 -3.60 13.00 -9.78
N LEU A 112 -4.47 12.32 -9.03
CA LEU A 112 -4.58 12.50 -7.58
C LEU A 112 -3.32 12.06 -6.84
N ILE A 113 -2.69 10.95 -7.24
CA ILE A 113 -1.42 10.48 -6.67
C ILE A 113 -0.32 11.52 -6.89
N ILE A 114 -0.17 12.04 -8.10
CA ILE A 114 0.84 13.08 -8.43
C ILE A 114 0.63 14.34 -7.57
N ASN A 115 -0.62 14.76 -7.41
CA ASN A 115 -0.94 15.95 -6.60
C ASN A 115 -0.66 15.74 -5.12
N LEU A 116 -1.03 14.57 -4.57
CA LEU A 116 -0.73 14.22 -3.19
C LEU A 116 0.78 14.20 -2.95
N GLU A 117 1.55 13.65 -3.88
CA GLU A 117 3.00 13.59 -3.75
C GLU A 117 3.67 14.96 -3.80
N LYS A 118 3.24 15.83 -4.72
CA LYS A 118 3.71 17.21 -4.78
C LYS A 118 3.50 17.93 -3.44
N ASN A 119 2.31 17.78 -2.85
CA ASN A 119 1.98 18.38 -1.56
C ASN A 119 2.86 17.84 -0.43
N ARG A 120 3.15 16.54 -0.44
CA ARG A 120 4.02 15.87 0.53
C ARG A 120 5.46 16.39 0.44
N ILE A 121 5.99 16.55 -0.77
CA ILE A 121 7.34 17.11 -1.02
C ILE A 121 7.42 18.57 -0.55
N ILE A 122 6.40 19.39 -0.84
CA ILE A 122 6.35 20.80 -0.41
C ILE A 122 6.37 20.89 1.12
N LYS A 123 5.54 20.11 1.82
CA LYS A 123 5.51 20.08 3.29
C LYS A 123 6.88 19.70 3.88
N LYS A 124 7.52 18.65 3.36
CA LYS A 124 8.86 18.21 3.81
C LYS A 124 9.92 19.30 3.65
N ARG A 125 9.84 20.15 2.62
CA ARG A 125 10.79 21.26 2.39
C ARG A 125 10.56 22.43 3.34
N SER A 126 9.31 22.74 3.68
CA SER A 126 8.99 23.84 4.61
C SER A 126 9.43 23.52 6.04
N SER A 127 9.28 22.28 6.49
CA SER A 127 9.72 21.86 7.84
C SER A 127 11.25 21.96 8.01
N ARG A 128 12.03 21.65 6.97
CA ARG A 128 13.51 21.74 6.98
C ARG A 128 14.08 23.16 6.94
N ARG A 129 13.26 24.19 6.71
CA ARG A 129 13.71 25.60 6.74
C ARG A 129 13.50 26.27 8.11
N LEU A 130 12.82 25.59 9.03
CA LEU A 130 12.53 26.06 10.39
C LEU A 130 13.43 25.42 11.45
N GLU A 131 14.33 24.51 11.04
CA GLU A 131 15.40 23.89 11.83
C GLU A 131 16.75 24.46 11.37
#